data_AF-A0A0K9YPG0-F1
#
_entry.id   AF-A0A0K9YPG0-F1
#
_cell.length_a   1.000
_cell.length_b   1.000
_cell.length_c   1.000
_cell.angle_alpha   90.00
_cell.angle_beta   90.00
_cell.angle_gamma   90.00
#
_symmetry.space_group_name_H-M   'P 1'
#
loop_
_entity.id
_entity.type
_entity.pdbx_description
1 polymer ?
#
loop_
_entity_poly.entity_id
_entity_poly.type
_entity_poly.pdbx_seq_one_letter_code
_entity_poly.pdbx_strand_id
1 'polypeptide(L)' 'MKENPDHDQRHIAPEIQPFNSVTDHYQKIVGMPIRPADIKKLPKPIRWFGYFVFSCVLIGGFMFLILLVIQSFK' A
#
# COMPACT_ATOMS: atom_id res chain seq x y z
N MET A 1 13.42 -37.14 -3.42
CA MET A 1 12.94 -36.45 -4.65
C MET A 1 11.54 -35.97 -4.35
N LYS A 2 11.26 -34.67 -4.23
CA LYS A 2 11.77 -33.55 -5.01
C LYS A 2 11.85 -32.29 -4.14
N GLU A 3 13.01 -31.65 -4.19
CA GLU A 3 13.12 -30.21 -4.05
C GLU A 3 12.31 -29.57 -5.19
N ASN A 4 11.45 -28.59 -4.88
CA ASN A 4 10.86 -27.72 -5.90
C ASN A 4 10.87 -26.27 -5.40
N PRO A 5 11.77 -25.41 -5.91
CA PRO A 5 11.92 -24.04 -5.48
C PRO A 5 11.15 -23.11 -6.42
N ASP A 6 10.01 -22.60 -5.98
CA ASP A 6 9.37 -21.45 -6.64
C ASP A 6 9.73 -20.17 -5.87
N HIS A 7 10.95 -19.69 -6.14
CA HIS A 7 11.42 -18.36 -5.77
C HIS A 7 10.62 -17.29 -6.55
N ASP A 8 9.42 -16.94 -6.09
CA ASP A 8 8.79 -15.67 -6.47
C ASP A 8 9.16 -14.62 -5.40
N GLN A 9 10.40 -14.12 -5.50
CA GLN A 9 10.87 -12.95 -4.73
C GLN A 9 10.11 -11.71 -5.19
N ARG A 10 8.90 -11.51 -4.65
CA ARG A 10 8.33 -10.18 -4.54
C ARG A 10 8.73 -9.63 -3.19
N HIS A 11 9.27 -8.41 -3.18
CA HIS A 11 9.57 -7.67 -1.97
C HIS A 11 8.29 -7.49 -1.14
N ILE A 12 8.04 -8.45 -0.25
CA ILE A 12 6.96 -8.49 0.72
C ILE A 12 7.50 -7.73 1.92
N ALA A 13 6.85 -6.61 2.28
CA ALA A 13 7.00 -6.04 3.62
C ALA A 13 6.97 -7.20 4.62
N PRO A 14 7.95 -7.32 5.54
CA PRO A 14 8.21 -8.55 6.26
C PRO A 14 6.89 -9.12 6.78
N GLU A 15 6.57 -10.35 6.38
CA GLU A 15 5.47 -11.09 6.97
C GLU A 15 5.69 -11.04 8.48
N ILE A 16 4.90 -10.21 9.17
CA ILE A 16 5.00 -10.07 10.62
C ILE A 16 4.46 -11.37 11.15
N GLN A 17 5.36 -12.34 11.30
CA GLN A 17 5.03 -13.63 11.87
C GLN A 17 4.57 -13.36 13.29
N PRO A 18 3.32 -13.69 13.61
CA PRO A 18 2.81 -13.52 14.96
C PRO A 18 3.70 -14.28 15.95
N PHE A 19 3.99 -13.63 17.07
CA PHE A 19 4.93 -14.15 18.07
C PHE A 19 4.42 -15.43 18.75
N ASN A 20 3.10 -15.68 18.70
CA ASN A 20 2.46 -16.85 19.28
C ASN A 20 1.18 -17.22 18.53
N SER A 21 0.80 -18.51 18.59
CA SER A 21 -0.38 -19.03 17.87
C SER A 21 -1.71 -18.44 18.33
N VAL A 22 -1.77 -17.82 19.52
CA VAL A 22 -2.95 -17.13 20.03
C VAL A 22 -3.18 -15.84 19.23
N THR A 23 -2.11 -15.13 18.90
CA THR A 23 -2.17 -13.95 18.05
C THR A 23 -2.61 -14.37 16.66
N ASP A 24 -2.05 -15.43 16.04
CA ASP A 24 -2.51 -15.94 14.73
C ASP A 24 -4.01 -16.24 14.74
N HIS A 25 -4.47 -16.95 15.76
CA HIS A 25 -5.86 -17.36 15.87
C HIS A 25 -6.78 -16.15 16.04
N TYR A 26 -6.39 -15.21 16.90
CA TYR A 26 -7.12 -13.98 17.10
C TYR A 26 -7.17 -13.16 15.80
N GLN A 27 -6.03 -12.96 15.14
CA GLN A 27 -5.93 -12.27 13.84
C GLN A 27 -6.80 -12.92 12.77
N LYS A 28 -6.87 -14.26 12.76
CA LYS A 28 -7.70 -15.05 11.86
C LYS A 28 -9.19 -14.91 12.15
N ILE A 29 -9.60 -14.89 13.42
CA ILE A 29 -11.01 -14.71 13.82
C ILE A 29 -11.47 -13.27 13.57
N VAL A 30 -10.66 -12.29 13.97
CA VAL A 30 -10.99 -10.87 13.83
C VAL A 30 -10.79 -10.36 12.41
N GLY A 31 -10.18 -11.16 11.54
CA GLY A 31 -10.05 -10.88 10.11
C GLY A 31 -9.12 -9.71 9.79
N MET A 32 -8.10 -9.45 10.63
CA MET A 32 -7.19 -8.35 10.32
C MET A 32 -6.32 -8.69 9.11
N PRO A 33 -6.32 -7.86 8.06
CA PRO A 33 -5.51 -8.13 6.88
C PRO A 33 -4.03 -7.96 7.22
N ILE A 34 -3.29 -9.08 7.19
CA ILE A 34 -1.84 -9.12 7.41
C ILE A 34 -1.08 -8.57 6.19
N ARG A 35 -1.75 -8.54 5.03
CA ARG A 35 -1.14 -8.14 3.75
C ARG A 35 -1.56 -6.73 3.36
N PRO A 36 -0.63 -5.90 2.86
CA PRO A 36 -0.98 -4.60 2.30
C PRO A 36 -1.96 -4.78 1.14
N ALA A 37 -2.87 -3.83 0.99
CA ALA A 37 -3.88 -3.86 -0.06
C ALA A 37 -3.22 -3.85 -1.44
N ASP A 38 -3.52 -4.86 -2.26
CA ASP A 38 -3.05 -4.93 -3.64
C ASP A 38 -3.91 -4.06 -4.54
N ILE A 39 -3.40 -2.87 -4.87
CA ILE A 39 -4.05 -1.91 -5.76
C ILE A 39 -4.40 -2.51 -7.14
N LYS A 40 -3.70 -3.55 -7.59
CA LYS A 40 -3.95 -4.23 -8.87
C LYS A 40 -5.12 -5.23 -8.79
N LYS A 41 -5.58 -5.57 -7.59
CA LYS A 41 -6.76 -6.43 -7.37
C LYS A 41 -8.05 -5.64 -7.14
N LEU A 42 -7.95 -4.32 -6.96
CA LEU A 42 -9.10 -3.44 -6.82
C LEU A 42 -9.95 -3.40 -8.11
N PRO A 43 -11.30 -3.32 -8.01
CA PRO A 43 -12.16 -3.21 -9.19
C PRO A 43 -11.85 -1.94 -10.01
N LYS A 44 -12.08 -1.98 -11.33
CA LYS A 44 -11.70 -0.89 -12.23
C LYS A 44 -12.23 0.50 -11.81
N PRO A 45 -13.49 0.65 -11.34
CA PRO A 45 -14.01 1.95 -10.94
C PRO A 45 -13.27 2.57 -9.75
N ILE A 46 -13.00 1.79 -8.69
CA ILE A 46 -12.31 2.33 -7.50
C ILE A 46 -10.86 2.67 -7.81
N ARG A 47 -10.23 1.93 -8.74
CA ARG A 47 -8.87 2.22 -9.18
C ARG A 47 -8.79 3.55 -9.93
N TRP A 48 -9.72 3.81 -10.84
CA TRP A 48 -9.82 5.08 -11.55
C TRP A 48 -10.08 6.25 -10.61
N PHE A 49 -10.99 6.07 -9.65
CA PHE A 49 -11.24 7.06 -8.61
C PHE A 49 -9.96 7.38 -7.82
N GLY A 50 -9.22 6.35 -7.39
CA GLY A 50 -7.95 6.53 -6.69
C GLY A 50 -6.92 7.32 -7.51
N TYR A 51 -6.78 7.01 -8.80
CA TYR A 51 -5.87 7.77 -9.68
C TYR A 51 -6.31 9.22 -9.87
N PHE A 52 -7.61 9.48 -10.02
CA PHE A 52 -8.14 10.83 -10.14
C PHE A 52 -7.84 11.67 -8.89
N VAL A 53 -8.20 11.16 -7.70
CA VAL A 53 -7.95 11.86 -6.44
C VAL A 53 -6.46 12.08 -6.21
N PHE A 54 -5.64 11.05 -6.43
CA PHE A 54 -4.19 11.16 -6.27
C PHE A 54 -3.58 12.20 -7.22
N SER A 55 -4.07 12.26 -8.47
CA SER A 55 -3.67 13.28 -9.43
C SER A 55 -4.04 14.70 -8.95
N CYS A 56 -5.25 14.91 -8.45
CA CYS A 56 -5.67 16.21 -7.90
C CYS A 56 -4.79 16.65 -6.72
N VAL A 57 -4.48 15.72 -5.79
CA VAL A 57 -3.61 16.00 -4.64
C VAL A 57 -2.20 16.35 -5.09
N LEU A 58 -1.64 15.60 -6.05
CA LEU A 58 -0.32 15.89 -6.60
C LEU A 58 -0.27 17.27 -7.25
N ILE A 59 -1.23 17.58 -8.14
CA ILE A 59 -1.27 18.88 -8.83
C ILE A 59 -1.45 20.02 -7.83
N GLY A 60 -2.38 19.88 -6.89
CA GLY A 60 -2.63 20.89 -5.85
C GLY A 60 -1.43 21.10 -4.94
N GLY A 61 -0.79 20.01 -4.50
CA GLY A 61 0.43 20.06 -3.71
C GLY A 61 1.60 20.70 -4.46
N PHE A 62 1.73 20.43 -5.76
CA PHE A 62 2.76 21.03 -6.60
C PHE A 62 2.54 22.53 -6.81
N MET A 63 1.29 22.95 -7.07
CA MET A 63 0.95 24.38 -7.12
C MET A 63 1.23 25.08 -5.79
N PHE A 64 0.85 24.45 -4.68
CA PHE A 64 1.10 25.00 -3.34
C PHE A 64 2.60 25.17 -3.08
N LEU A 65 3.41 24.17 -3.44
CA LEU A 65 4.87 24.24 -3.33
C LEU A 65 5.44 25.40 -4.14
N ILE A 66 5.00 25.57 -5.39
CA ILE A 66 5.44 26.68 -6.26
C ILE A 66 5.10 28.03 -5.62
N LEU A 67 3.88 28.19 -5.11
CA LEU A 67 3.46 29.43 -4.45
C LEU A 67 4.31 29.73 -3.21
N LEU A 68 4.62 28.71 -2.41
CA LEU A 68 5.48 28.85 -1.23
C LEU A 68 6.90 29.29 -1.63
N VAL A 69 7.46 28.69 -2.68
CA VAL A 69 8.76 29.06 -3.22
C VAL A 69 8.75 30.51 -3.70
N ILE A 70 7.76 30.93 -4.50
CA ILE A 70 7.63 32.32 -4.96
C ILE A 70 7.52 33.29 -3.78
N GLN A 71 6.72 32.96 -2.78
CA GLN A 71 6.56 33.78 -1.58
C GLN A 71 7.88 33.92 -0.80
N SER A 72 8.72 32.89 -0.80
CA SER A 72 10.02 32.91 -0.09
C SER A 72 11.04 33.87 -0.71
N PHE A 73 10.86 34.25 -1.99
CA PHE A 73 11.76 35.16 -2.72
C PHE A 73 11.24 36.60 -2.81
N LYS A 74 10.06 36.87 -2.25
CA LYS A 74 9.48 38.22 -2.16
C LYS A 74 9.72 38.79 -0.76
#